data_AF-A0A7J3WUX3-F1
#
_entry.id   AF-A0A7J3WUX3-F1
#
_cell.length_a   1.000
_cell.length_b   1.000
_cell.length_c   1.000
_cell.angle_alpha   90.00
_cell.angle_beta   90.00
_cell.angle_gamma   90.00
#
_symmetry.space_group_name_H-M   'P 1'
#
loop_
_entity.id
_entity.type
_entity.pdbx_description
1 polymer ?
#
loop_
_entity_poly.entity_id
_entity_poly.type
_entity_poly.pdbx_seq_one_letter_code
_entity_poly.pdbx_strand_id
1 'polypeptide(L)'
;MKILFIHADYMKYEAKEKAIEGAEEIEKKKDAMDDVLVAFISVEEDDEWHGKASEEIKKVASMVNAENIMLYPYAHLSSNLAPPSKAVEMLRAIEEDLKEEYNVKRSPFGWYKSFKIQCKGHPLSELSRHVECKREEEGGEEIESRWYILTPEGELIDAEEFDFTGHEGLKRFYEYEAHGSRQASEEPAHVKLMREHELVDYEPGSD
;
A
#
# COMPACT_ATOMS: atom_id res chain seq x y z
N MET A 1 -3.37 6.45 7.30
CA MET A 1 -2.09 7.17 7.10
C MET A 1 -2.12 7.92 5.79
N LYS A 2 -1.73 9.20 5.77
CA LYS A 2 -1.59 9.97 4.53
C LYS A 2 -0.13 10.23 4.21
N ILE A 3 0.27 9.95 2.96
CA ILE A 3 1.63 10.10 2.49
C ILE A 3 1.65 10.94 1.21
N LEU A 4 2.48 11.97 1.17
CA LEU A 4 2.82 12.71 -0.03
C LEU A 4 4.27 12.40 -0.40
N PHE A 5 4.46 11.85 -1.58
CA PHE A 5 5.74 11.50 -2.16
C PHE A 5 6.21 12.61 -3.09
N ILE A 6 7.47 13.04 -2.91
CA ILE A 6 8.15 13.94 -3.84
C ILE A 6 9.51 13.33 -4.20
N HIS A 7 9.71 12.97 -5.48
CA HIS A 7 11.01 12.58 -5.99
C HIS A 7 11.83 13.82 -6.33
N ALA A 8 12.94 14.01 -5.62
CA ALA A 8 13.67 15.27 -5.59
C ALA A 8 15.16 15.06 -5.86
N ASP A 9 15.80 16.08 -6.47
CA ASP A 9 17.25 16.13 -6.62
C ASP A 9 17.94 16.27 -5.25
N TYR A 10 17.31 17.00 -4.33
CA TYR A 10 17.74 17.04 -2.94
C TYR A 10 16.59 17.41 -2.00
N MET A 11 16.76 17.03 -0.74
CA MET A 11 15.98 17.48 0.41
C MET A 11 16.92 17.86 1.56
N LYS A 12 16.75 19.06 2.10
CA LYS A 12 17.56 19.58 3.22
C LYS A 12 16.64 20.18 4.26
N TYR A 13 16.90 19.94 5.54
CA TYR A 13 16.13 20.56 6.62
C TYR A 13 17.01 21.09 7.75
N GLU A 14 16.45 22.04 8.50
CA GLU A 14 17.01 22.61 9.71
C GLU A 14 15.90 22.74 10.77
N ALA A 15 16.03 21.99 11.87
CA ALA A 15 15.19 22.11 13.05
C ALA A 15 15.44 23.45 13.75
N LYS A 16 14.34 24.17 14.04
CA LYS A 16 14.36 25.50 14.66
C LYS A 16 13.89 25.43 16.10
N GLU A 17 12.61 25.21 16.31
CA GLU A 17 11.94 25.26 17.61
C GLU A 17 11.10 24.00 17.83
N LYS A 18 10.92 23.60 19.09
CA LYS A 18 10.01 22.51 19.46
C LYS A 18 8.57 22.98 19.20
N ALA A 19 7.82 22.22 18.42
CA ALA A 19 6.41 22.48 18.13
C ALA A 19 5.48 21.88 19.19
N ILE A 20 5.95 20.85 19.91
CA ILE A 20 5.22 20.17 20.98
C ILE A 20 6.17 19.88 22.16
N GLU A 21 5.61 19.68 23.36
CA GLU A 21 6.40 19.30 24.55
C GLU A 21 7.07 17.93 24.37
N GLY A 22 6.38 16.98 23.74
CA GLY A 22 6.87 15.63 23.43
C GLY A 22 7.76 15.53 22.18
N ALA A 23 8.41 16.62 21.78
CA ALA A 23 9.30 16.62 20.61
C ALA A 23 10.52 15.72 20.86
N GLU A 24 10.99 15.02 19.83
CA GLU A 24 12.18 14.18 19.96
C GLU A 24 13.41 15.03 20.32
N GLU A 25 14.26 14.51 21.21
CA GLU A 25 15.56 15.13 21.47
C GLU A 25 16.48 14.93 20.26
N ILE A 26 17.17 15.99 19.85
CA ILE A 26 18.01 15.99 18.66
C ILE A 26 19.44 16.39 18.97
N GLU A 27 20.39 15.59 18.49
CA GLU A 27 21.81 15.96 18.48
C GLU A 27 22.14 16.77 17.22
N LYS A 28 21.58 16.38 16.08
CA LYS A 28 21.78 17.04 14.77
C LYS A 28 20.58 17.91 14.41
N LYS A 29 20.80 19.21 14.36
CA LYS A 29 19.78 20.19 13.95
C LYS A 29 19.57 20.26 12.44
N LYS A 30 20.52 19.80 11.63
CA LYS A 30 20.48 19.90 10.17
C LYS A 30 20.87 18.57 9.55
N ASP A 31 20.18 18.18 8.50
CA ASP A 31 20.56 17.06 7.65
C ASP A 31 20.10 17.30 6.20
N ALA A 32 20.65 16.52 5.29
CA ALA A 32 20.40 16.58 3.86
C ALA A 32 20.49 15.20 3.22
N MET A 33 19.79 15.04 2.10
CA MET A 33 19.85 13.86 1.25
C MET A 33 19.69 14.31 -0.20
N ASP A 34 20.57 13.81 -1.06
CA ASP A 34 20.51 14.04 -2.51
C ASP A 34 19.89 12.82 -3.20
N ASP A 35 19.34 13.01 -4.39
CA ASP A 35 18.64 12.00 -5.21
C ASP A 35 17.70 11.10 -4.39
N VAL A 36 16.59 11.69 -3.95
CA VAL A 36 15.81 11.18 -2.82
C VAL A 36 14.32 11.14 -3.11
N LEU A 37 13.67 10.05 -2.70
CA LEU A 37 12.23 10.01 -2.52
C LEU A 37 11.88 10.54 -1.13
N VAL A 38 11.28 11.73 -1.07
CA VAL A 38 10.80 12.30 0.19
C VAL A 38 9.37 11.81 0.44
N ALA A 39 9.16 11.11 1.54
CA ALA A 39 7.84 10.72 2.01
C ALA A 39 7.40 11.67 3.14
N PHE A 40 6.54 12.63 2.83
CA PHE A 40 5.86 13.46 3.81
C PHE A 40 4.72 12.66 4.42
N ILE A 41 4.79 12.36 5.73
CA ILE A 41 3.89 11.40 6.38
C ILE A 41 3.06 12.08 7.46
N SER A 42 1.74 11.89 7.41
CA SER A 42 0.80 12.12 8.51
C SER A 42 0.29 10.78 9.03
N VAL A 43 0.63 10.45 10.27
CA VAL A 43 0.08 9.28 10.98
C VAL A 43 -1.28 9.66 11.54
N GLU A 44 -2.29 8.85 11.24
CA GLU A 44 -3.68 9.06 11.62
C GLU A 44 -4.07 8.24 12.85
N GLU A 45 -5.11 8.68 13.58
CA GLU A 45 -5.52 8.04 14.85
C GLU A 45 -5.78 6.53 14.70
N ASP A 46 -6.36 6.13 13.56
CA ASP A 46 -6.75 4.75 13.26
C ASP A 46 -5.60 3.87 12.74
N ASP A 47 -4.37 4.41 12.60
CA ASP A 47 -3.23 3.66 12.06
C ASP A 47 -2.60 2.77 13.13
N GLU A 48 -2.60 1.45 12.97
CA GLU A 48 -2.13 0.50 13.97
C GLU A 48 -0.92 -0.35 13.52
N TRP A 49 -0.70 -0.46 12.21
CA TRP A 49 0.33 -1.31 11.62
C TRP A 49 1.15 -0.60 10.54
N HIS A 50 2.48 -0.69 10.62
CA HIS A 50 3.39 0.03 9.72
C HIS A 50 3.62 -0.67 8.38
N GLY A 51 3.50 -1.99 8.31
CA GLY A 51 3.92 -2.79 7.14
C GLY A 51 3.31 -2.33 5.81
N LYS A 52 2.00 -2.02 5.78
CA LYS A 52 1.35 -1.49 4.56
C LYS A 52 1.93 -0.16 4.10
N ALA A 53 2.32 0.71 5.04
CA ALA A 53 2.98 1.97 4.70
C ALA A 53 4.40 1.71 4.19
N SER A 54 5.15 0.81 4.82
CA SER A 54 6.48 0.38 4.36
C SER A 54 6.40 -0.16 2.93
N GLU A 55 5.48 -1.07 2.63
CA GLU A 55 5.26 -1.65 1.30
C GLU A 55 4.91 -0.60 0.24
N GLU A 56 3.99 0.32 0.55
CA GLU A 56 3.63 1.38 -0.41
C GLU A 56 4.80 2.34 -0.67
N ILE A 57 5.61 2.65 0.35
CA ILE A 57 6.84 3.44 0.18
C ILE A 57 7.84 2.68 -0.71
N LYS A 58 8.09 1.37 -0.47
CA LYS A 58 8.97 0.53 -1.30
C LYS A 58 8.49 0.47 -2.75
N LYS A 59 7.18 0.32 -2.97
CA LYS A 59 6.56 0.32 -4.30
C LYS A 59 6.81 1.64 -5.03
N VAL A 60 6.60 2.77 -4.38
CA VAL A 60 6.86 4.09 -4.98
C VAL A 60 8.34 4.31 -5.26
N ALA A 61 9.22 3.94 -4.32
CA ALA A 61 10.67 4.00 -4.50
C ALA A 61 11.12 3.20 -5.74
N SER A 62 10.62 1.97 -5.89
CA SER A 62 10.88 1.13 -7.06
C SER A 62 10.37 1.76 -8.36
N MET A 63 9.14 2.31 -8.38
CA MET A 63 8.58 2.96 -9.58
C MET A 63 9.44 4.12 -10.10
N VAL A 64 10.11 4.86 -9.21
CA VAL A 64 10.96 6.01 -9.58
C VAL A 64 12.46 5.68 -9.54
N ASN A 65 12.82 4.42 -9.28
CA ASN A 65 14.19 3.94 -9.06
C ASN A 65 14.98 4.75 -8.02
N ALA A 66 14.35 5.12 -6.91
CA ALA A 66 15.02 5.84 -5.82
C ALA A 66 15.66 4.87 -4.81
N GLU A 67 16.95 5.03 -4.57
CA GLU A 67 17.69 4.28 -3.54
C GLU A 67 17.69 5.00 -2.17
N ASN A 68 17.54 6.32 -2.18
CA ASN A 68 17.52 7.14 -0.98
C ASN A 68 16.09 7.54 -0.61
N ILE A 69 15.73 7.39 0.66
CA ILE A 69 14.40 7.73 1.17
C ILE A 69 14.52 8.68 2.37
N MET A 70 13.80 9.81 2.31
CA MET A 70 13.66 10.72 3.44
C MET A 70 12.25 10.64 4.02
N LEU A 71 12.13 10.09 5.22
CA LEU A 71 10.89 10.13 6.01
C LEU A 71 10.75 11.49 6.69
N TYR A 72 9.71 12.24 6.33
CA TYR A 72 9.49 13.59 6.82
C TYR A 72 8.14 13.71 7.54
N PRO A 73 8.13 13.76 8.89
CA PRO A 73 6.88 13.92 9.64
C PRO A 73 6.21 15.25 9.31
N TYR A 74 4.99 15.18 8.78
CA TYR A 74 4.26 16.31 8.25
C TYR A 74 2.77 16.20 8.55
N ALA A 75 2.38 16.68 9.74
CA ALA A 75 1.01 16.59 10.28
C ALA A 75 -0.06 17.34 9.47
N HIS A 76 0.30 18.17 8.49
CA HIS A 76 -0.66 19.00 7.77
C HIS A 76 -1.43 18.26 6.66
N LEU A 77 -1.14 16.96 6.40
CA LEU A 77 -1.84 16.19 5.37
C LEU A 77 -3.16 15.61 5.88
N SER A 78 -3.33 15.46 7.19
CA SER A 78 -4.55 14.93 7.80
C SER A 78 -5.09 15.84 8.89
N SER A 79 -6.42 15.80 9.07
CA SER A 79 -7.12 16.40 10.19
C SER A 79 -7.35 15.43 11.36
N ASN A 80 -7.12 14.12 11.15
CA ASN A 80 -7.33 13.06 12.14
C ASN A 80 -5.99 12.49 12.61
N LEU A 81 -5.25 13.21 13.45
CA LEU A 81 -3.86 12.89 13.79
C LEU A 81 -3.73 11.93 14.97
N ALA A 82 -2.80 10.98 14.87
CA ALA A 82 -2.43 10.13 15.99
C ALA A 82 -1.75 10.92 17.13
N PRO A 83 -1.82 10.39 18.38
CA PRO A 83 -1.02 10.92 19.48
C PRO A 83 0.49 10.92 19.17
N PRO A 84 1.28 11.88 19.70
CA PRO A 84 2.71 12.00 19.42
C PRO A 84 3.54 10.72 19.63
N SER A 85 3.29 9.98 20.71
CA SER A 85 3.99 8.72 21.00
C SER A 85 3.77 7.68 19.91
N LYS A 86 2.50 7.48 19.52
CA LYS A 86 2.08 6.56 18.47
C LYS A 86 2.66 6.96 17.11
N ALA A 87 2.64 8.25 16.78
CA ALA A 87 3.23 8.75 15.54
C ALA A 87 4.75 8.50 15.47
N VAL A 88 5.48 8.74 16.57
CA VAL A 88 6.93 8.48 16.64
C VAL A 88 7.25 7.00 16.52
N GLU A 89 6.51 6.14 17.22
CA GLU A 89 6.67 4.69 17.15
C GLU A 89 6.44 4.16 15.73
N MET A 90 5.34 4.58 15.09
CA MET A 90 5.01 4.21 13.72
C MET A 90 6.11 4.65 12.73
N LEU A 91 6.59 5.89 12.84
CA LEU A 91 7.64 6.42 11.97
C LEU A 91 8.98 5.71 12.16
N ARG A 92 9.30 5.24 13.38
CA ARG A 92 10.51 4.46 13.66
C ARG A 92 10.41 3.05 13.10
N ALA A 93 9.26 2.40 13.24
CA ALA A 93 9.03 1.09 12.66
C ALA A 93 9.16 1.12 11.12
N ILE A 94 8.55 2.11 10.46
CA ILE A 94 8.73 2.33 9.01
C ILE A 94 10.22 2.58 8.66
N GLU A 95 10.93 3.36 9.47
CA GLU A 95 12.36 3.62 9.26
C GLU A 95 13.19 2.33 9.34
N GLU A 96 12.91 1.44 10.28
CA GLU A 96 13.61 0.16 10.48
C GLU A 96 13.35 -0.80 9.30
N ASP A 97 12.10 -0.98 8.91
CA ASP A 97 11.70 -1.83 7.77
C ASP A 97 12.35 -1.41 6.44
N LEU A 98 12.47 -0.10 6.21
CA LEU A 98 13.01 0.41 4.95
C LEU A 98 14.54 0.33 4.91
N LYS A 99 15.21 0.37 6.07
CA LYS A 99 16.68 0.32 6.15
C LYS A 99 17.28 -1.01 5.72
N GLU A 100 16.47 -2.06 5.65
CA GLU A 100 16.91 -3.36 5.14
C GLU A 100 17.30 -3.30 3.65
N GLU A 101 16.69 -2.41 2.88
CA GLU A 101 16.83 -2.35 1.42
C GLU A 101 17.26 -0.97 0.88
N TYR A 102 17.02 0.11 1.63
CA TYR A 102 17.20 1.48 1.16
C TYR A 102 18.09 2.30 2.11
N ASN A 103 18.70 3.35 1.56
CA ASN A 103 19.38 4.36 2.38
C ASN A 103 18.34 5.33 2.94
N VAL A 104 17.96 5.14 4.21
CA VAL A 104 16.84 5.87 4.83
C VAL A 104 17.34 6.87 5.86
N LYS A 105 16.81 8.08 5.79
CA LYS A 105 16.95 9.11 6.82
C LYS A 105 15.58 9.62 7.26
N ARG A 106 15.47 10.01 8.52
CA ARG A 106 14.25 10.57 9.10
C ARG A 106 14.51 11.94 9.71
N SER A 107 13.65 12.91 9.39
CA SER A 107 13.69 14.21 10.05
C SER A 107 13.02 14.14 11.45
N PRO A 108 13.45 14.97 12.41
CA PRO A 108 12.99 14.84 13.78
C PRO A 108 11.51 15.19 13.93
N PHE A 109 10.81 14.41 14.75
CA PHE A 109 9.39 14.59 15.05
C PHE A 109 9.16 15.71 16.07
N GLY A 110 8.09 16.48 15.88
CA GLY A 110 7.67 17.51 16.83
C GLY A 110 8.47 18.82 16.78
N TRP A 111 9.20 19.07 15.70
CA TRP A 111 9.95 20.31 15.49
C TRP A 111 9.40 21.12 14.32
N TYR A 112 9.33 22.43 14.49
CA TYR A 112 9.31 23.37 13.37
C TYR A 112 10.63 23.29 12.62
N LYS A 113 10.55 23.02 11.32
CA LYS A 113 11.70 22.77 10.46
C LYS A 113 11.62 23.68 9.24
N SER A 114 12.69 24.42 8.99
CA SER A 114 12.92 25.03 7.67
C SER A 114 13.41 23.93 6.75
N PHE A 115 12.87 23.82 5.54
CA PHE A 115 13.36 22.85 4.56
C PHE A 115 13.50 23.45 3.17
N LYS A 116 14.33 22.82 2.34
CA LYS A 116 14.49 23.10 0.91
C LYS A 116 14.41 21.79 0.17
N ILE A 117 13.58 21.75 -0.86
CA ILE A 117 13.39 20.61 -1.74
C ILE A 117 13.46 21.08 -3.18
N GLN A 118 13.99 20.25 -4.07
CA GLN A 118 13.97 20.48 -5.50
C GLN A 118 13.33 19.26 -6.18
N CYS A 119 12.04 19.35 -6.49
CA CYS A 119 11.31 18.30 -7.21
C CYS A 119 11.88 18.12 -8.63
N LYS A 120 12.01 16.87 -9.08
CA LYS A 120 12.51 16.55 -10.43
C LYS A 120 11.53 16.90 -11.55
N GLY A 121 10.23 16.94 -11.25
CA GLY A 121 9.19 17.41 -12.19
C GLY A 121 8.83 16.45 -13.33
N HIS A 122 9.01 15.14 -13.15
CA HIS A 122 8.53 14.11 -14.09
C HIS A 122 7.14 13.59 -13.66
N PRO A 123 6.38 12.86 -14.50
CA PRO A 123 5.00 12.48 -14.18
C PRO A 123 4.80 11.73 -12.85
N LEU A 124 5.78 10.92 -12.45
CA LEU A 124 5.78 10.20 -11.17
C LEU A 124 6.52 10.92 -10.03
N SER A 125 6.92 12.19 -10.21
CA SER A 125 7.72 12.89 -9.19
C SER A 125 6.87 13.38 -8.03
N GLU A 126 5.56 13.43 -8.18
CA GLU A 126 4.62 13.88 -7.16
C GLU A 126 3.45 12.88 -7.10
N LEU A 127 3.30 12.20 -5.97
CA LEU A 127 2.25 11.20 -5.77
C LEU A 127 1.68 11.34 -4.37
N SER A 128 0.36 11.25 -4.22
CA SER A 128 -0.28 11.11 -2.91
C SER A 128 -0.83 9.71 -2.73
N ARG A 129 -0.75 9.19 -1.51
CA ARG A 129 -1.36 7.93 -1.08
C ARG A 129 -2.10 8.11 0.22
N HIS A 130 -3.23 7.42 0.32
CA HIS A 130 -3.89 7.12 1.58
C HIS A 130 -3.73 5.64 1.81
N VAL A 131 -3.01 5.28 2.88
CA VAL A 131 -2.74 3.90 3.25
C VAL A 131 -3.55 3.58 4.50
N GLU A 132 -4.40 2.56 4.41
CA GLU A 132 -5.13 2.03 5.56
C GLU A 132 -4.21 1.11 6.36
N CYS A 133 -3.56 1.68 7.37
CA CYS A 133 -2.60 1.01 8.22
C CYS A 133 -3.28 0.22 9.36
N LYS A 134 -4.34 -0.54 9.07
CA LYS A 134 -4.98 -1.39 10.07
C LYS A 134 -4.20 -2.68 10.25
N ARG A 135 -4.11 -3.16 11.49
CA ARG A 135 -3.60 -4.50 11.75
C ARG A 135 -4.65 -5.46 11.21
N GLU A 136 -4.31 -6.19 10.16
CA GLU A 136 -5.12 -7.33 9.79
C GLU A 136 -5.01 -8.29 10.98
N GLU A 137 -6.14 -8.63 11.61
CA GLU A 137 -6.18 -9.85 12.38
C GLU A 137 -5.71 -10.95 11.41
N GLU A 138 -4.64 -11.66 11.76
CA GLU A 138 -4.24 -12.90 11.07
C GLU A 138 -5.48 -13.81 11.09
N GLY A 139 -6.26 -13.76 10.02
CA GLY A 139 -7.67 -14.09 10.07
C GLY A 139 -8.46 -13.63 8.84
N GLY A 140 -7.80 -13.11 7.80
CA GLY A 140 -8.24 -13.50 6.47
C GLY A 140 -7.97 -15.00 6.38
N GLU A 141 -8.97 -15.84 6.64
CA GLU A 141 -8.95 -17.19 6.09
C GLU A 141 -8.59 -16.98 4.61
N GLU A 142 -7.41 -17.46 4.18
CA GLU A 142 -7.29 -17.87 2.79
C GLU A 142 -8.49 -18.79 2.61
N ILE A 143 -9.54 -18.31 1.93
CA ILE A 143 -10.69 -19.13 1.63
C ILE A 143 -10.12 -20.16 0.65
N GLU A 144 -9.63 -21.28 1.21
CA GLU A 144 -9.19 -22.44 0.47
C GLU A 144 -10.41 -22.89 -0.33
N SER A 145 -10.43 -22.48 -1.59
CA SER A 145 -11.49 -22.85 -2.51
C SER A 145 -11.28 -24.32 -2.84
N ARG A 146 -12.03 -25.20 -2.17
CA ARG A 146 -12.02 -26.63 -2.45
C ARG A 146 -12.94 -26.93 -3.63
N TRP A 147 -12.43 -27.71 -4.57
CA TRP A 147 -13.14 -28.06 -5.79
C TRP A 147 -13.56 -29.53 -5.73
N TYR A 148 -14.82 -29.80 -6.01
CA TYR A 148 -15.37 -31.14 -6.05
C TYR A 148 -16.12 -31.37 -7.36
N ILE A 149 -16.09 -32.61 -7.85
CA ILE A 149 -16.84 -33.07 -9.02
C ILE A 149 -18.00 -33.95 -8.54
N LEU A 150 -19.22 -33.50 -8.85
CA LEU A 150 -20.44 -34.26 -8.61
C LEU A 150 -20.76 -35.13 -9.82
N THR A 151 -20.77 -36.45 -9.65
CA THR A 151 -21.12 -37.40 -10.70
C THR A 151 -22.64 -37.50 -10.88
N PRO A 152 -23.14 -37.94 -12.06
CA PRO A 152 -24.58 -38.20 -12.28
C PRO A 152 -25.19 -39.22 -11.31
N GLU A 153 -24.36 -40.10 -10.75
CA GLU A 153 -24.71 -41.12 -9.76
C GLU A 153 -24.86 -40.53 -8.34
N GLY A 154 -24.51 -39.25 -8.15
CA GLY A 154 -24.65 -38.51 -6.90
C GLY A 154 -23.42 -38.59 -5.98
N GLU A 155 -22.28 -39.03 -6.49
CA GLU A 155 -21.03 -39.10 -5.71
C GLU A 155 -20.24 -37.80 -5.85
N LEU A 156 -19.71 -37.30 -4.73
CA LEU A 156 -18.93 -36.07 -4.67
C LEU A 156 -17.45 -36.43 -4.48
N ILE A 157 -16.64 -36.19 -5.51
CA ILE A 157 -15.23 -36.60 -5.58
C ILE A 157 -14.35 -35.34 -5.57
N ASP A 158 -13.23 -35.37 -4.86
CA ASP A 158 -12.25 -34.27 -4.92
C ASP A 158 -11.74 -34.09 -6.36
N ALA A 159 -11.68 -32.84 -6.84
CA ALA A 159 -11.27 -32.58 -8.21
C ALA A 159 -9.82 -33.01 -8.50
N GLU A 160 -8.95 -33.11 -7.48
CA GLU A 160 -7.59 -33.63 -7.64
C GLU A 160 -7.54 -35.16 -7.80
N GLU A 161 -8.51 -35.88 -7.25
CA GLU A 161 -8.59 -37.34 -7.28
C GLU A 161 -9.45 -37.89 -8.43
N PHE A 162 -10.18 -37.02 -9.13
CA PHE A 162 -11.08 -37.40 -10.22
C PHE A 162 -10.34 -37.83 -11.49
N ASP A 163 -10.74 -38.95 -12.09
CA ASP A 163 -10.21 -39.39 -13.38
C ASP A 163 -10.89 -38.64 -14.54
N PHE A 164 -10.19 -37.65 -15.10
CA PHE A 164 -10.66 -36.88 -16.25
C PHE A 164 -10.58 -37.61 -17.60
N THR A 165 -10.20 -38.89 -17.63
CA THR A 165 -10.10 -39.67 -18.87
C THR A 165 -11.47 -39.77 -19.56
N GLY A 166 -11.59 -39.19 -20.77
CA GLY A 166 -12.87 -39.09 -21.50
C GLY A 166 -13.70 -37.84 -21.22
N HIS A 167 -13.26 -36.99 -20.29
CA HIS A 167 -13.93 -35.75 -19.88
C HIS A 167 -13.07 -34.49 -20.13
N GLU A 168 -12.48 -34.38 -21.33
CA GLU A 168 -11.54 -33.30 -21.68
C GLU A 168 -12.13 -31.88 -21.58
N GLY A 169 -13.44 -31.73 -21.77
CA GLY A 169 -14.14 -30.45 -21.58
C GLY A 169 -14.22 -30.03 -20.11
N LEU A 170 -14.52 -30.99 -19.23
CA LEU A 170 -14.62 -30.78 -17.78
C LEU A 170 -13.26 -30.44 -17.19
N LYS A 171 -12.20 -31.12 -17.65
CA LYS A 171 -10.82 -30.83 -17.24
C LYS A 171 -10.42 -29.38 -17.52
N ARG A 172 -10.69 -28.88 -18.73
CA ARG A 172 -10.42 -27.47 -19.09
C ARG A 172 -11.21 -26.48 -18.23
N PHE A 173 -12.45 -26.81 -17.89
CA PHE A 173 -13.28 -25.97 -17.04
C PHE A 173 -12.73 -25.91 -15.60
N TYR A 174 -12.37 -27.06 -15.03
CA TYR A 174 -11.73 -27.14 -13.72
C TYR A 174 -10.39 -26.37 -13.70
N GLU A 175 -9.53 -26.55 -14.70
CA GLU A 175 -8.26 -25.82 -14.78
C GLU A 175 -8.48 -24.30 -14.86
N TYR A 176 -9.48 -23.86 -15.62
CA TYR A 176 -9.84 -22.44 -15.72
C TYR A 176 -10.39 -21.87 -14.41
N GLU A 177 -11.24 -22.61 -13.70
CA GLU A 177 -11.87 -22.15 -12.47
C GLU A 177 -10.94 -22.24 -11.25
N ALA A 178 -10.14 -23.30 -11.14
CA ALA A 178 -9.23 -23.53 -10.03
C ALA A 178 -7.93 -22.72 -10.13
N HIS A 179 -7.44 -22.45 -11.34
CA HIS A 179 -6.17 -21.74 -11.57
C HIS A 179 -6.33 -20.41 -12.33
N GLY A 180 -7.55 -20.06 -12.74
CA GLY A 180 -7.84 -18.78 -13.39
C GLY A 180 -7.63 -17.63 -12.43
N SER A 181 -6.67 -16.77 -12.77
CA SER A 181 -6.42 -15.52 -12.05
C SER A 181 -7.71 -14.70 -11.98
N ARG A 182 -8.32 -14.58 -10.80
CA ARG A 182 -9.40 -13.61 -10.53
C ARG A 182 -8.91 -12.15 -10.53
N GLN A 183 -7.74 -11.86 -11.09
CA GLN A 183 -7.35 -10.49 -11.42
C GLN A 183 -8.02 -10.11 -12.75
N ALA A 184 -9.29 -9.75 -12.69
CA ALA A 184 -9.91 -8.97 -13.75
C ALA A 184 -9.34 -7.56 -13.69
N SER A 185 -8.23 -7.32 -14.41
CA SER A 185 -7.64 -5.98 -14.53
C SER A 185 -8.50 -5.04 -15.37
N GLU A 186 -9.38 -5.57 -16.21
CA GLU A 186 -10.33 -4.80 -17.02
C GLU A 186 -11.72 -5.46 -17.02
N GLU A 187 -12.76 -4.63 -17.01
CA GLU A 187 -14.15 -5.04 -17.16
C GLU A 187 -14.31 -5.78 -18.52
N PRO A 188 -14.82 -7.03 -18.54
CA PRO A 188 -14.94 -7.78 -19.77
C PRO A 188 -15.74 -7.02 -20.84
N ALA A 189 -15.26 -7.03 -22.09
CA ALA A 189 -15.83 -6.23 -23.18
C ALA A 189 -17.35 -6.45 -23.40
N HIS A 190 -17.87 -7.63 -23.03
CA HIS A 190 -19.29 -7.93 -23.14
C HIS A 190 -20.16 -7.14 -22.15
N VAL A 191 -19.63 -6.71 -21.00
CA VAL A 191 -20.39 -5.92 -20.01
C VAL A 191 -20.75 -4.54 -20.58
N LYS A 192 -19.81 -3.91 -21.30
CA LYS A 192 -20.06 -2.63 -21.98
C LYS A 192 -21.12 -2.77 -23.07
N LEU A 193 -21.08 -3.85 -23.85
CA LEU A 193 -22.08 -4.16 -24.88
C LEU A 193 -23.45 -4.47 -24.27
N MET A 194 -23.50 -5.20 -23.15
CA MET A 194 -24.75 -5.51 -22.44
C MET A 194 -25.39 -4.24 -21.86
N ARG A 195 -24.60 -3.31 -21.31
CA ARG A 195 -25.09 -2.00 -20.86
C ARG A 195 -25.55 -1.12 -22.02
N GLU A 196 -24.80 -1.07 -23.12
CA GLU A 196 -25.16 -0.29 -24.32
C GLU A 196 -26.46 -0.77 -24.95
N HIS A 197 -26.76 -2.07 -24.85
CA HIS A 197 -28.00 -2.68 -25.34
C HIS A 197 -29.09 -2.85 -24.27
N GLU A 198 -28.94 -2.28 -23.07
CA GLU A 198 -29.89 -2.36 -21.95
C GLU A 198 -30.33 -3.81 -21.60
N LEU A 199 -29.44 -4.78 -21.80
CA LEU A 199 -29.73 -6.20 -21.54
C LEU A 199 -29.62 -6.57 -20.05
N VAL A 200 -28.89 -5.76 -19.27
CA VAL A 200 -28.65 -5.95 -17.84
C VAL A 200 -28.54 -4.58 -17.18
N ASP A 201 -29.22 -4.39 -16.04
CA ASP A 201 -29.19 -3.15 -15.25
C ASP A 201 -28.73 -3.45 -13.81
N TYR A 202 -28.35 -2.42 -13.05
CA TYR A 202 -27.95 -2.58 -11.65
C TYR A 202 -29.14 -3.07 -10.80
N GLU A 203 -29.00 -4.24 -10.18
CA GLU A 203 -30.00 -4.73 -9.24
C GLU A 203 -29.84 -4.01 -7.88
N PRO A 204 -30.87 -3.35 -7.35
CA PRO A 204 -30.75 -2.52 -6.14
C PRO A 204 -30.41 -3.28 -4.85
N GLY A 205 -30.41 -4.62 -4.89
CA GLY A 205 -30.22 -5.49 -3.72
C GLY A 205 -28.82 -6.09 -3.59
N SER A 206 -27.91 -5.83 -4.53
CA SER A 206 -26.53 -6.33 -4.49
C SER A 206 -25.59 -5.26 -3.91
N ASP A 207 -25.50 -5.25 -2.58
CA ASP A 207 -24.36 -4.74 -1.79
C ASP A 207 -23.43 -5.93 -1.46
#